data_AF-A0A1S6KZU7-F1
#
_entry.id   AF-A0A1S6KZU7-F1
#
_cell.length_a   1.000
_cell.length_b   1.000
_cell.length_c   1.000
_cell.angle_alpha   90.00
_cell.angle_beta   90.00
_cell.angle_gamma   90.00
#
_symmetry.space_group_name_H-M   'P 1'
#
loop_
_entity.id
_entity.type
_entity.pdbx_description
1 polymer ?
#
loop_
_entity_poly.entity_id
_entity_poly.type
_entity_poly.pdbx_seq_one_letter_code
_entity_poly.pdbx_strand_id
1 'polypeptide(L)'
;VDFNRALPRFVKVLPVDYKRVLEEEAAKAAAAKRAEYNLPVVPGAKHREKAAKLQDIEEAFGDKAADKKRALVLDKTKGFMKYGRRSEKYRSVSTRIEDWAELSFRLNEDELKYQSARCMDCGVPFCQSETGCPISNIIPKWNELVFQNQWKDALNRLLMTNNFPEFTGRVCPAPCEGACVLGINE
;
A
#
# COMPACT_ATOMS: atom_id res chain seq x y z
N VAL A 1 -34.19 10.13 10.04
CA VAL A 1 -33.66 10.74 11.29
C VAL A 1 -32.15 10.60 11.26
N ASP A 2 -31.42 11.70 11.24
CA ASP A 2 -29.95 11.68 11.11
C ASP A 2 -29.31 11.22 12.43
N PHE A 3 -28.76 9.99 12.43
CA PHE A 3 -28.22 9.33 13.63
C PHE A 3 -27.04 10.10 14.23
N ASN A 4 -26.25 10.77 13.39
CA ASN A 4 -25.08 11.55 13.83
C ASN A 4 -25.48 12.79 14.63
N ARG A 5 -26.64 13.38 14.33
CA ARG A 5 -27.18 14.52 15.09
C ARG A 5 -27.70 14.10 16.47
N ALA A 6 -28.01 12.82 16.66
CA ALA A 6 -28.47 12.27 17.93
C ALA A 6 -27.33 11.76 18.83
N LEU A 7 -26.13 11.48 18.28
CA LEU A 7 -24.95 10.98 19.02
C LEU A 7 -24.62 11.76 20.31
N PRO A 8 -24.63 13.11 20.35
CA PRO A 8 -24.31 13.87 21.57
C PRO A 8 -25.34 13.68 22.70
N ARG A 9 -26.53 13.16 22.37
CA ARG A 9 -27.61 12.92 23.33
C ARG A 9 -27.52 11.54 23.99
N PHE A 10 -26.66 10.66 23.48
CA PHE A 10 -26.46 9.33 24.07
C PHE A 10 -25.35 9.37 25.10
N VAL A 11 -25.68 9.00 26.33
CA VAL A 11 -24.70 8.78 27.39
C VAL A 11 -24.24 7.33 27.31
N LYS A 12 -22.94 7.13 27.08
CA LYS A 12 -22.34 5.80 27.08
C LYS A 12 -22.24 5.30 28.53
N VAL A 13 -23.14 4.40 28.93
CA VAL A 13 -23.09 3.70 30.21
C VAL A 13 -22.34 2.39 30.01
N LEU A 14 -21.18 2.25 30.66
CA LEU A 14 -20.40 1.01 30.65
C LEU A 14 -20.64 0.24 31.95
N PRO A 15 -20.69 -1.11 31.91
CA PRO A 15 -20.65 -1.93 33.12
C PRO A 15 -19.44 -1.60 34.00
N VAL A 16 -19.64 -1.60 35.33
CA VAL A 16 -18.65 -1.15 36.32
C VAL A 16 -17.32 -1.92 36.18
N ASP A 17 -17.39 -3.23 35.99
CA ASP A 17 -16.20 -4.08 35.85
C ASP A 17 -15.38 -3.73 34.60
N TYR A 18 -16.06 -3.45 33.49
CA TYR A 18 -15.40 -3.11 32.23
C TYR A 18 -14.75 -1.72 32.29
N LYS A 19 -15.41 -0.76 32.98
CA LYS A 19 -14.84 0.56 33.21
C LYS A 19 -13.54 0.49 34.02
N ARG A 20 -13.51 -0.35 35.07
CA ARG A 20 -12.32 -0.56 35.90
C ARG A 20 -11.14 -1.11 35.09
N VAL A 21 -11.37 -2.10 34.23
CA VAL A 21 -10.31 -2.68 33.38
C VAL A 21 -9.71 -1.63 32.44
N LEU A 22 -10.54 -0.81 31.79
CA LEU A 22 -10.06 0.25 30.91
C LEU A 22 -9.25 1.33 31.64
N GLU A 23 -9.67 1.70 32.86
CA GLU A 23 -8.95 2.66 33.70
C GLU A 23 -7.59 2.09 34.16
N GLU A 24 -7.53 0.81 34.51
CA GLU A 24 -6.27 0.12 34.85
C GLU A 24 -5.30 0.02 33.66
N GLU A 25 -5.79 -0.30 32.46
CA GLU A 25 -4.98 -0.32 31.24
C GLU A 25 -4.46 1.08 30.88
N ALA A 26 -5.30 2.10 31.00
CA ALA A 26 -4.91 3.49 30.78
C ALA A 26 -3.87 3.97 31.81
N ALA A 27 -4.02 3.58 33.07
CA ALA A 27 -3.06 3.89 34.13
C ALA A 27 -1.72 3.18 33.91
N LYS A 28 -1.73 1.91 33.51
CA LYS A 28 -0.52 1.15 33.14
C LYS A 28 0.19 1.78 31.94
N ALA A 29 -0.55 2.18 30.91
CA ALA A 29 0.00 2.87 29.74
C ALA A 29 0.59 4.25 30.10
N ALA A 30 -0.07 5.00 30.99
CA ALA A 30 0.45 6.29 31.48
C ALA A 30 1.71 6.13 32.35
N ALA A 31 1.76 5.09 33.19
CA ALA A 31 2.94 4.77 33.98
C ALA A 31 4.12 4.33 33.10
N ALA A 32 3.88 3.52 32.07
CA ALA A 32 4.90 3.13 31.09
C ALA A 32 5.49 4.36 30.36
N LYS A 33 4.62 5.28 29.91
CA LYS A 33 5.07 6.54 29.28
C LYS A 33 5.84 7.45 30.24
N ARG A 34 5.53 7.44 31.54
CA ARG A 34 6.29 8.20 32.55
C ARG A 34 7.64 7.57 32.86
N ALA A 35 7.72 6.24 32.89
CA ALA A 35 8.97 5.51 33.11
C ALA A 35 9.97 5.72 31.96
N GLU A 36 9.47 5.88 30.72
CA GLU A 36 10.28 6.13 29.53
C GLU A 36 10.98 7.51 29.53
N TYR A 37 10.57 8.45 30.39
CA TYR A 37 11.03 9.85 30.39
C TYR A 37 11.81 10.29 31.65
N ASN A 38 12.49 9.39 32.35
CA ASN A 38 13.40 9.80 33.45
C ASN A 38 14.82 10.07 32.95
N LEU A 39 15.08 11.33 32.53
CA LEU A 39 16.43 11.86 32.37
C LEU A 39 16.94 12.41 33.71
N PRO A 40 18.22 12.20 34.10
CA PRO A 40 18.77 12.80 35.31
C PRO A 40 18.87 14.32 35.17
N VAL A 41 18.32 15.06 36.12
CA VAL A 41 18.41 16.53 36.16
C VAL A 41 19.75 16.92 36.78
N VAL A 42 20.62 17.52 35.98
CA VAL A 42 21.84 18.21 36.46
C VAL A 42 21.47 19.66 36.82
N PRO A 43 21.76 20.17 38.03
CA PRO A 43 21.37 21.53 38.38
C PRO A 43 22.37 22.53 37.78
N GLY A 44 21.94 23.35 36.82
CA GLY A 44 22.69 24.57 36.47
C GLY A 44 22.81 25.01 35.00
N ALA A 45 21.92 24.65 34.07
CA ALA A 45 22.01 25.18 32.70
C ALA A 45 20.71 25.86 32.25
N LYS A 46 20.78 27.18 32.07
CA LYS A 46 19.77 28.01 31.40
C LYS A 46 19.95 27.89 29.87
N HIS A 47 18.82 27.95 29.16
CA HIS A 47 18.65 27.99 27.70
C HIS A 47 19.06 26.75 26.90
N ARG A 48 18.05 26.04 26.39
CA ARG A 48 18.19 25.02 25.36
C ARG A 48 17.80 25.64 24.02
N GLU A 49 18.75 26.27 23.34
CA GLU A 49 18.63 26.47 21.90
C GLU A 49 18.57 25.09 21.23
N LYS A 50 17.76 24.98 20.16
CA LYS A 50 17.61 23.75 19.38
C LYS A 50 18.99 23.27 18.96
N ALA A 51 19.42 22.14 19.53
CA ALA A 51 20.63 21.47 19.11
C ALA A 51 20.56 21.21 17.60
N ALA A 52 21.46 21.83 16.85
CA ALA A 52 21.72 21.43 15.48
C ALA A 52 22.08 19.94 15.51
N LYS A 53 21.40 19.14 14.68
CA LYS A 53 21.78 17.74 14.48
C LYS A 53 23.25 17.71 14.04
N LEU A 54 24.10 17.11 14.84
CA LEU A 54 25.42 16.66 14.39
C LEU A 54 25.13 15.67 13.26
N GLN A 55 25.32 16.08 12.00
CA GLN A 55 25.21 15.21 10.84
C GLN A 55 26.59 14.62 10.57
N ASP A 56 26.61 13.32 10.31
CA ASP A 56 27.84 12.60 10.03
C ASP A 56 28.45 13.09 8.71
N ILE A 57 29.79 13.07 8.59
CA ILE A 57 30.50 13.63 7.43
C ILE A 57 30.08 12.94 6.13
N GLU A 58 29.64 11.68 6.19
CA GLU A 58 29.13 10.93 5.03
C GLU A 58 27.70 11.37 4.60
N GLU A 59 26.87 11.87 5.51
CA GLU A 59 25.52 12.39 5.21
C GLU A 59 25.55 13.78 4.55
N ALA A 60 26.66 14.51 4.66
CA ALA A 60 26.84 15.83 4.06
C ALA A 60 27.16 15.77 2.56
N PHE A 61 27.72 14.66 2.08
CA PHE A 61 28.13 14.47 0.69
C PHE A 61 27.26 13.47 -0.09
N GLY A 62 26.25 12.87 0.54
CA GLY A 62 25.26 12.02 -0.13
C GLY A 62 24.26 12.86 -0.92
N ASP A 63 24.24 12.68 -2.25
CA ASP A 63 23.20 13.26 -3.10
C ASP A 63 21.84 12.68 -2.70
N LYS A 64 21.08 13.42 -1.89
CA LYS A 64 19.77 12.98 -1.34
C LYS A 64 18.79 12.55 -2.43
N ALA A 65 18.97 13.02 -3.67
CA ALA A 65 18.21 12.58 -4.83
C ALA A 65 18.66 11.19 -5.31
N ALA A 66 19.96 10.90 -5.30
CA ALA A 66 20.51 9.57 -5.58
C ALA A 66 20.13 8.56 -4.49
N ASP A 67 20.10 8.95 -3.22
CA ASP A 67 19.69 8.07 -2.12
C ASP A 67 18.18 7.82 -2.10
N LYS A 68 17.35 8.82 -2.45
CA LYS A 68 15.91 8.58 -2.73
C LYS A 68 15.69 7.67 -3.93
N LYS A 69 16.50 7.79 -4.99
CA LYS A 69 16.45 6.90 -6.16
C LYS A 69 16.92 5.47 -5.81
N ARG A 70 17.93 5.32 -4.94
CA ARG A 70 18.40 4.03 -4.42
C ARG A 70 17.39 3.39 -3.46
N ALA A 71 16.68 4.18 -2.66
CA ALA A 71 15.56 3.72 -1.83
C ALA A 71 14.32 3.28 -2.66
N LEU A 72 14.25 3.68 -3.93
CA LEU A 72 13.21 3.25 -4.89
C LEU A 72 13.61 2.00 -5.68
N VAL A 73 14.71 1.32 -5.31
CA VAL A 73 15.03 0.00 -5.84
C VAL A 73 14.10 -1.01 -5.18
N LEU A 74 12.97 -1.24 -5.83
CA LEU A 74 12.00 -2.25 -5.43
C LEU A 74 12.64 -3.65 -5.50
N ASP A 75 12.42 -4.46 -4.47
CA ASP A 75 12.87 -5.84 -4.42
C ASP A 75 11.86 -6.73 -5.12
N LYS A 76 12.21 -7.19 -6.33
CA LYS A 76 11.38 -8.08 -7.14
C LYS A 76 11.28 -9.48 -6.55
N THR A 77 12.38 -10.01 -6.01
CA THR A 77 12.47 -11.41 -5.57
C THR A 77 11.60 -11.71 -4.35
N LYS A 78 11.50 -10.74 -3.44
CA LYS A 78 10.68 -10.83 -2.22
C LYS A 78 9.50 -9.85 -2.22
N GLY A 79 9.15 -9.33 -3.40
CA GLY A 79 8.13 -8.29 -3.53
C GLY A 79 6.77 -8.73 -3.02
N PHE A 80 6.39 -9.99 -3.25
CA PHE A 80 5.12 -10.56 -2.78
C PHE A 80 4.96 -10.58 -1.26
N MET A 81 6.05 -10.66 -0.49
CA MET A 81 6.02 -10.61 0.98
C MET A 81 6.08 -9.18 1.52
N LYS A 82 6.75 -8.28 0.80
CA LYS A 82 7.03 -6.91 1.25
C LYS A 82 5.94 -5.91 0.88
N TYR A 83 5.21 -6.17 -0.20
CA TYR A 83 4.35 -5.19 -0.83
C TYR A 83 2.90 -5.65 -0.84
N GLY A 84 2.02 -4.82 -0.28
CA GLY A 84 0.57 -5.06 -0.28
C GLY A 84 -0.10 -4.69 -1.61
N ARG A 85 -1.26 -5.27 -1.87
CA ARG A 85 -2.08 -4.91 -3.04
C ARG A 85 -2.52 -3.45 -2.96
N ARG A 86 -2.38 -2.76 -4.10
CA ARG A 86 -2.93 -1.42 -4.32
C ARG A 86 -3.97 -1.52 -5.41
N SER A 87 -5.21 -1.21 -5.07
CA SER A 87 -6.32 -1.11 -6.01
C SER A 87 -6.48 0.30 -6.53
N GLU A 88 -7.11 0.41 -7.70
CA GLU A 88 -7.53 1.70 -8.24
C GLU A 88 -8.51 2.39 -7.29
N LYS A 89 -8.38 3.72 -7.18
CA LYS A 89 -9.26 4.52 -6.32
C LYS A 89 -10.49 4.92 -7.11
N TYR A 90 -11.65 4.77 -6.50
CA TYR A 90 -12.90 5.26 -7.08
C TYR A 90 -13.10 6.75 -6.82
N ARG A 91 -13.75 7.42 -7.78
CA ARG A 91 -14.29 8.76 -7.61
C ARG A 91 -15.33 8.79 -6.50
N SER A 92 -15.49 9.95 -5.86
CA SER A 92 -16.46 10.13 -4.78
C SER A 92 -17.89 9.90 -5.30
N VAL A 93 -18.74 9.34 -4.44
CA VAL A 93 -20.11 8.99 -4.81
C VAL A 93 -20.91 10.23 -5.24
N SER A 94 -20.70 11.38 -4.59
CA SER A 94 -21.41 12.62 -4.92
C SER A 94 -21.08 13.12 -6.33
N THR A 95 -19.81 13.08 -6.74
CA THR A 95 -19.39 13.59 -8.05
C THR A 95 -19.79 12.65 -9.19
N ARG A 96 -19.69 11.33 -8.99
CA ARG A 96 -19.98 10.34 -10.04
C ARG A 96 -21.47 10.15 -10.36
N ILE A 97 -22.38 10.72 -9.57
CA ILE A 97 -23.83 10.67 -9.87
C ILE A 97 -24.21 11.78 -10.86
N GLU A 98 -23.40 12.83 -10.96
CA GLU A 98 -23.66 14.01 -11.78
C GLU A 98 -23.11 13.86 -13.22
N ASP A 99 -22.28 12.86 -13.48
CA ASP A 99 -21.65 12.61 -14.78
C ASP A 99 -21.57 11.12 -15.14
N TRP A 100 -21.18 10.83 -16.40
CA TRP A 100 -20.95 9.47 -16.92
C TRP A 100 -19.47 9.18 -17.18
N ALA A 101 -18.56 9.92 -16.54
CA ALA A 101 -17.12 9.73 -16.75
C ALA A 101 -16.60 8.46 -16.04
N GLU A 102 -15.35 8.08 -16.34
CA GLU A 102 -14.72 6.86 -15.81
C GLU A 102 -14.70 6.84 -14.28
N LEU A 103 -15.05 5.71 -13.67
CA LEU A 103 -15.25 5.61 -12.22
C LEU A 103 -13.93 5.57 -11.42
N SER A 104 -12.91 4.92 -11.98
CA SER A 104 -11.63 4.68 -11.32
C SER A 104 -10.53 5.56 -11.87
N PHE A 105 -9.54 5.83 -11.03
CA PHE A 105 -8.29 6.43 -11.46
C PHE A 105 -7.23 5.35 -11.65
N ARG A 106 -6.56 5.39 -12.80
CA ARG A 106 -5.42 4.51 -13.09
C ARG A 106 -4.31 4.73 -12.07
N LEU A 107 -3.61 3.64 -11.76
CA LEU A 107 -2.38 3.70 -10.95
C LEU A 107 -1.28 4.45 -11.72
N ASN A 108 -0.45 5.18 -10.97
CA ASN A 108 0.72 5.84 -11.54
C ASN A 108 1.80 4.80 -11.91
N GLU A 109 2.76 5.16 -12.78
CA GLU A 109 3.82 4.23 -13.21
C GLU A 109 4.61 3.62 -12.05
N ASP A 110 4.93 4.40 -11.01
CA ASP A 110 5.62 3.91 -9.82
C ASP A 110 4.77 2.90 -9.02
N GLU A 111 3.44 3.11 -8.99
CA GLU A 111 2.51 2.20 -8.32
C GLU A 111 2.31 0.92 -9.13
N LEU A 112 2.29 1.02 -10.46
CA LEU A 112 2.25 -0.13 -11.37
C LEU A 112 3.53 -0.95 -11.25
N LYS A 113 4.70 -0.30 -11.17
CA LYS A 113 5.98 -0.97 -10.92
C LYS A 113 6.01 -1.64 -9.54
N TYR A 114 5.42 -1.01 -8.53
CA TYR A 114 5.25 -1.59 -7.20
C TYR A 114 4.34 -2.83 -7.22
N GLN A 115 3.24 -2.81 -7.98
CA GLN A 115 2.36 -3.97 -8.13
C GLN A 115 2.99 -5.09 -8.96
N SER A 116 3.68 -4.78 -10.05
CA SER A 116 4.35 -5.78 -10.89
C SER A 116 5.49 -6.50 -10.15
N ALA A 117 6.12 -5.82 -9.19
CA ALA A 117 7.11 -6.42 -8.28
C ALA A 117 6.54 -7.56 -7.42
N ARG A 118 5.22 -7.63 -7.21
CA ARG A 118 4.57 -8.66 -6.39
C ARG A 118 4.39 -9.98 -7.11
N CYS A 119 4.48 -10.00 -8.44
CA CYS A 119 4.39 -11.27 -9.18
C CYS A 119 5.58 -12.17 -8.80
N MET A 120 5.30 -13.39 -8.39
CA MET A 120 6.30 -14.37 -7.90
C MET A 120 7.10 -15.07 -9.01
N ASP A 121 6.75 -14.83 -10.28
CA ASP A 121 7.27 -15.59 -11.42
C ASP A 121 7.12 -17.12 -11.21
N CYS A 122 5.88 -17.54 -10.93
CA CYS A 122 5.55 -18.94 -10.67
C CYS A 122 5.97 -19.80 -11.87
N GLY A 123 6.94 -20.72 -11.69
CA GLY A 123 7.43 -21.58 -12.78
C GLY A 123 6.32 -22.32 -13.53
N VAL A 124 5.23 -22.66 -12.84
CA VAL A 124 3.95 -23.06 -13.45
C VAL A 124 2.89 -22.01 -13.10
N PRO A 125 2.56 -21.07 -14.00
CA PRO A 125 1.70 -19.94 -13.69
C PRO A 125 0.21 -20.31 -13.79
N PHE A 126 -0.45 -20.51 -12.65
CA PHE A 126 -1.89 -20.76 -12.58
C PHE A 126 -2.76 -19.60 -13.10
N CYS A 127 -2.24 -18.36 -13.09
CA CYS A 127 -2.95 -17.24 -13.68
C CYS A 127 -3.12 -17.37 -15.22
N GLN A 128 -2.29 -18.20 -15.88
CA GLN A 128 -2.34 -18.49 -17.32
C GLN A 128 -3.04 -19.83 -17.62
N SER A 129 -3.30 -20.68 -16.63
CA SER A 129 -3.96 -21.98 -16.84
C SER A 129 -5.44 -21.84 -17.19
N GLU A 130 -6.11 -22.97 -17.49
CA GLU A 130 -7.52 -23.02 -17.87
C GLU A 130 -8.47 -22.40 -16.83
N THR A 131 -8.13 -22.50 -15.55
CA THR A 131 -8.87 -21.87 -14.43
C THR A 131 -8.57 -20.38 -14.27
N GLY A 132 -7.56 -19.86 -14.97
CA GLY A 132 -7.10 -18.48 -14.91
C GLY A 132 -7.63 -17.66 -16.10
N CYS A 133 -6.73 -17.17 -16.95
CA CYS A 133 -7.10 -16.34 -18.09
C CYS A 133 -7.66 -17.18 -19.26
N PRO A 134 -8.92 -16.97 -19.70
CA PRO A 134 -9.53 -17.76 -20.77
C PRO A 134 -8.85 -17.65 -22.14
N ILE A 135 -8.15 -16.54 -22.38
CA ILE A 135 -7.39 -16.29 -23.62
C ILE A 135 -5.90 -16.63 -23.46
N SER A 136 -5.54 -17.28 -22.34
CA SER A 136 -4.19 -17.76 -22.04
C SER A 136 -3.12 -16.66 -22.16
N ASN A 137 -3.43 -15.45 -21.69
CA ASN A 137 -2.48 -14.35 -21.64
C ASN A 137 -1.20 -14.73 -20.88
N ILE A 138 -0.07 -14.24 -21.36
CA ILE A 138 1.25 -14.56 -20.81
C ILE A 138 1.59 -13.57 -19.70
N ILE A 139 0.81 -13.63 -18.62
CA ILE A 139 0.73 -12.64 -17.54
C ILE A 139 2.06 -12.37 -16.82
N PRO A 140 2.83 -13.39 -16.41
CA PRO A 140 4.11 -13.16 -15.73
C PRO A 140 5.08 -12.35 -16.60
N LYS A 141 5.07 -12.58 -17.92
CA LYS A 141 6.04 -11.98 -18.83
C LYS A 141 5.83 -10.49 -18.99
N TRP A 142 4.61 -10.02 -19.26
CA TRP A 142 4.39 -8.58 -19.39
C TRP A 142 4.49 -7.86 -18.04
N ASN A 143 4.19 -8.52 -16.91
CA ASN A 143 4.45 -7.97 -15.58
C ASN A 143 5.94 -7.70 -15.34
N GLU A 144 6.81 -8.64 -15.73
CA GLU A 144 8.25 -8.44 -15.64
C GLU A 144 8.72 -7.27 -16.53
N LEU A 145 8.21 -7.18 -17.76
CA LEU A 145 8.53 -6.08 -18.67
C LEU A 145 8.07 -4.72 -18.11
N VAL A 146 6.88 -4.67 -17.48
CA VAL A 146 6.41 -3.47 -16.77
C VAL A 146 7.33 -3.11 -15.60
N PHE A 147 7.79 -4.09 -14.83
CA PHE A 147 8.76 -3.85 -13.76
C PHE A 147 10.09 -3.27 -14.27
N GLN A 148 10.53 -3.71 -15.44
CA GLN A 148 11.73 -3.24 -16.13
C GLN A 148 11.54 -1.91 -16.90
N ASN A 149 10.36 -1.27 -16.81
CA ASN A 149 9.97 -0.09 -17.58
C ASN A 149 9.99 -0.28 -19.12
N GLN A 150 9.86 -1.52 -19.59
CA GLN A 150 9.79 -1.89 -21.02
C GLN A 150 8.34 -1.94 -21.52
N TRP A 151 7.65 -0.80 -21.47
CA TRP A 151 6.21 -0.70 -21.75
C TRP A 151 5.80 -1.16 -23.15
N LYS A 152 6.59 -0.82 -24.17
CA LYS A 152 6.30 -1.20 -25.56
C LYS A 152 6.32 -2.71 -25.74
N ASP A 153 7.31 -3.38 -25.16
CA ASP A 153 7.44 -4.82 -25.24
C ASP A 153 6.38 -5.53 -24.39
N ALA A 154 6.03 -4.96 -23.23
CA ALA A 154 4.91 -5.45 -22.42
C ALA A 154 3.59 -5.42 -23.21
N LEU A 155 3.31 -4.30 -23.90
CA LEU A 155 2.13 -4.16 -24.75
C LEU A 155 2.17 -5.14 -25.93
N ASN A 156 3.30 -5.24 -26.64
CA ASN A 156 3.45 -6.19 -27.74
C ASN A 156 3.15 -7.62 -27.27
N ARG A 157 3.67 -8.01 -26.10
CA ARG A 157 3.43 -9.35 -25.54
C ARG A 157 1.96 -9.57 -25.18
N LEU A 158 1.28 -8.55 -24.67
CA LEU A 158 -0.14 -8.62 -24.35
C LEU A 158 -1.02 -8.71 -25.61
N LEU A 159 -0.68 -7.94 -26.65
CA LEU A 159 -1.38 -7.94 -27.94
C LEU A 159 -1.23 -9.25 -28.73
N MET A 160 -0.25 -10.09 -28.41
CA MET A 160 -0.10 -11.41 -29.03
C MET A 160 -1.30 -12.32 -28.79
N THR A 161 -1.94 -12.21 -27.62
CA THR A 161 -3.03 -13.10 -27.20
C THR A 161 -4.35 -12.37 -27.00
N ASN A 162 -4.33 -11.03 -26.91
CA ASN A 162 -5.50 -10.21 -26.62
C ASN A 162 -5.61 -9.04 -27.58
N ASN A 163 -6.68 -9.01 -28.38
CA ASN A 163 -6.90 -7.94 -29.35
C ASN A 163 -7.32 -6.61 -28.71
N PHE A 164 -7.94 -6.64 -27.52
CA PHE A 164 -8.51 -5.46 -26.85
C PHE A 164 -8.14 -5.41 -25.36
N PRO A 165 -6.83 -5.25 -25.03
CA PRO A 165 -6.36 -5.18 -23.64
C PRO A 165 -6.97 -4.04 -22.83
N GLU A 166 -7.27 -2.91 -23.47
CA GLU A 166 -7.89 -1.73 -22.86
C GLU A 166 -9.35 -1.96 -22.46
N PHE A 167 -10.06 -2.85 -23.15
CA PHE A 167 -11.43 -3.22 -22.82
C PHE A 167 -11.43 -4.33 -21.78
N THR A 168 -10.73 -5.44 -22.07
CA THR A 168 -10.65 -6.60 -21.19
C THR A 168 -10.06 -6.25 -19.81
N GLY A 169 -9.10 -5.34 -19.72
CA GLY A 169 -8.55 -4.87 -18.44
C GLY A 169 -9.56 -4.15 -17.54
N ARG A 170 -10.67 -3.63 -18.10
CA ARG A 170 -11.72 -2.92 -17.36
C ARG A 170 -12.93 -3.77 -17.03
N VAL A 171 -13.36 -4.61 -17.98
CA VAL A 171 -14.64 -5.35 -17.85
C VAL A 171 -14.48 -6.81 -17.44
N CYS A 172 -13.27 -7.37 -17.54
CA CYS A 172 -13.04 -8.77 -17.19
C CYS A 172 -13.30 -8.97 -15.69
N PRO A 173 -14.02 -10.02 -15.28
CA PRO A 173 -14.18 -10.37 -13.86
C PRO A 173 -12.88 -10.90 -13.22
N ALA A 174 -11.76 -10.85 -13.94
CA ALA A 174 -10.41 -11.19 -13.50
C ALA A 174 -10.27 -12.59 -12.86
N PRO A 175 -10.69 -13.69 -13.53
CA PRO A 175 -10.48 -15.05 -13.03
C PRO A 175 -8.99 -15.39 -12.81
N CYS A 176 -8.10 -14.74 -13.58
CA CYS A 176 -6.66 -14.84 -13.41
C CYS A 176 -6.14 -14.33 -12.05
N GLU A 177 -6.86 -13.41 -11.39
CA GLU A 177 -6.53 -12.98 -10.03
C GLU A 177 -6.95 -14.03 -9.00
N GLY A 178 -8.13 -14.64 -9.18
CA GLY A 178 -8.60 -15.73 -8.32
C GLY A 178 -7.73 -16.99 -8.43
N ALA A 179 -7.19 -17.26 -9.62
CA ALA A 179 -6.24 -18.35 -9.84
C ALA A 179 -4.79 -18.01 -9.43
N CYS A 180 -4.51 -16.76 -9.05
CA CYS A 180 -3.16 -16.36 -8.66
C CYS A 180 -2.76 -17.07 -7.36
N VAL A 181 -1.55 -17.65 -7.31
CA VAL A 181 -1.03 -18.29 -6.09
C VAL A 181 -1.00 -17.31 -4.92
N LEU A 182 -0.72 -16.03 -5.18
CA LEU A 182 -0.72 -15.00 -4.14
C LEU A 182 -2.13 -14.66 -3.63
N GLY A 183 -3.17 -14.94 -4.42
CA GLY A 183 -4.57 -14.69 -4.06
C GLY A 183 -5.10 -15.57 -2.94
N ILE A 184 -4.37 -16.62 -2.53
CA ILE A 184 -4.75 -17.45 -1.37
C ILE A 184 -4.48 -16.71 -0.04
N ASN A 185 -3.51 -15.80 -0.02
CA ASN A 185 -3.03 -15.13 1.19
C ASN A 185 -3.52 -13.66 1.30
N GLU A 186 -4.38 -13.21 0.40
CA GLU A 186 -4.96 -11.85 0.39
C GLU A 186 -6.47 -11.88 0.62
#